data_AF-A0A7K3H6X0-F1
#
_entry.id   AF-A0A7K3H6X0-F1
#
_cell.length_a   1.000
_cell.length_b   1.000
_cell.length_c   1.000
_cell.angle_alpha   90.00
_cell.angle_beta   90.00
_cell.angle_gamma   90.00
#
_symmetry.space_group_name_H-M   'P 1'
#
loop_
_entity.id
_entity.type
_entity.pdbx_description
1 polymer ?
#
loop_
_entity_poly.entity_id
_entity_poly.type
_entity_poly.pdbx_seq_one_letter_code
_entity_poly.pdbx_strand_id
1 'polypeptide(L)'
;MIAVDQWTGEEALLLRSVRRQSVREFAQDLGISPRTVSQWQRNKERVCRPAMAQILDTALAQCTPEEQEAFRVRLAALRGETDGAAAAAVAQSAPCIVVSHKFLPVYLGERLGSLYAAGTPRPSGPAGLDQRVLPGKHRSAQSSTVHMYACGVVVVHLEERQRVDSFTDLAVWRYRSYLTDRAWAGERITGLLEQHCADGQVEASPDPEYVLSVYELREHAWSGAGLDTALQLLATPSVLVDRQDPANIVPLGAGVEDAKFRDGWAHPEALPFDGGASRGVAGWSGISYHPQPDERALTINQIVALELDVQALWALSSHILHIVEDGQDPVMPREYSWRFLRGAYVRLTTARPTETAQHRVMREAILTTSELPDRLRAAQDALRDSNP
;
A
#
# COMPACT_ATOMS: atom_id res chain seq x y z
N MET A 1 -34.68 8.56 21.74
CA MET A 1 -35.77 8.17 20.82
C MET A 1 -35.11 7.74 19.52
N ILE A 2 -35.17 6.46 19.17
CA ILE A 2 -34.59 5.96 17.91
C ILE A 2 -35.64 6.22 16.84
N ALA A 3 -35.42 7.21 15.98
CA ALA A 3 -36.30 7.50 14.85
C ALA A 3 -35.72 6.82 13.60
N VAL A 4 -36.49 5.94 12.97
CA VAL A 4 -36.16 5.34 11.67
C VAL A 4 -36.94 6.13 10.62
N ASP A 5 -36.27 7.05 9.93
CA ASP A 5 -36.94 7.97 8.98
C ASP A 5 -37.63 7.25 7.81
N GLN A 6 -37.09 6.10 7.40
CA GLN A 6 -37.67 5.27 6.36
C GLN A 6 -37.34 3.80 6.63
N TRP A 7 -38.37 2.97 6.84
CA TRP A 7 -38.20 1.53 7.03
C TRP A 7 -38.01 0.81 5.70
N THR A 8 -37.00 -0.05 5.62
CA THR A 8 -36.78 -1.03 4.57
C THR A 8 -37.08 -2.45 5.05
N GLY A 9 -37.18 -3.41 4.12
CA GLY A 9 -37.31 -4.82 4.46
C GLY A 9 -36.14 -5.35 5.28
N GLU A 10 -34.93 -4.85 5.05
CA GLU A 10 -33.74 -5.24 5.82
C GLU A 10 -33.78 -4.76 7.26
N GLU A 11 -34.19 -3.51 7.49
CA GLU A 11 -34.33 -2.94 8.83
C GLU A 11 -35.44 -3.64 9.62
N ALA A 12 -36.55 -4.00 8.96
CA ALA A 12 -37.62 -4.79 9.59
C ALA A 12 -37.13 -6.19 10.01
N LEU A 13 -36.26 -6.81 9.20
CA LEU A 13 -35.63 -8.09 9.55
C LEU A 13 -34.59 -7.95 10.65
N LEU A 14 -33.92 -6.80 10.73
CA LEU A 14 -33.01 -6.47 11.83
C LEU A 14 -33.78 -6.37 13.15
N LEU A 15 -34.94 -5.68 13.16
CA LEU A 15 -35.80 -5.59 14.35
C LEU A 15 -36.21 -6.97 14.85
N ARG A 16 -36.63 -7.87 13.94
CA ARG A 16 -36.92 -9.27 14.27
C ARG A 16 -35.71 -9.98 14.89
N SER A 17 -34.53 -9.79 14.30
CA SER A 17 -33.30 -10.42 14.76
C SER A 17 -32.93 -9.98 16.19
N VAL A 18 -33.14 -8.70 16.50
CA VAL A 18 -32.86 -8.15 17.83
C VAL A 18 -33.83 -8.70 18.88
N ARG A 19 -35.12 -8.80 18.56
CA ARG A 19 -36.14 -9.41 19.42
C ARG A 19 -36.03 -10.94 19.52
N ARG A 20 -35.14 -11.56 18.74
CA ARG A 20 -34.89 -13.01 18.68
C ARG A 20 -36.13 -13.85 18.38
N GLN A 21 -37.09 -13.29 17.66
CA GLN A 21 -38.37 -13.94 17.35
C GLN A 21 -38.30 -14.74 16.06
N SER A 22 -39.10 -15.82 15.99
CA SER A 22 -39.33 -16.52 14.73
C SER A 22 -40.17 -15.66 13.76
N VAL A 23 -40.19 -16.04 12.48
CA VAL A 23 -41.01 -15.36 11.46
C VAL A 23 -42.49 -15.33 11.83
N ARG A 24 -43.01 -16.42 12.43
CA ARG A 24 -44.43 -16.54 12.79
C ARG A 24 -44.78 -15.68 14.00
N GLU A 25 -43.94 -15.71 15.03
CA GLU A 25 -44.11 -14.89 16.23
C GLU A 25 -44.01 -13.40 15.90
N PHE A 26 -43.01 -13.00 15.11
CA PHE A 26 -42.87 -11.60 14.71
C PHE A 26 -44.04 -11.11 13.85
N ALA A 27 -44.54 -11.95 12.93
CA ALA A 27 -45.71 -11.59 12.13
C ALA A 27 -46.97 -11.45 12.99
N GLN A 28 -47.15 -12.32 13.98
CA GLN A 28 -48.26 -12.27 14.93
C GLN A 28 -48.19 -11.01 15.80
N ASP A 29 -47.01 -10.67 16.33
CA ASP A 29 -46.78 -9.46 17.14
C ASP A 29 -47.07 -8.17 16.37
N LEU A 30 -46.73 -8.14 15.07
CA LEU A 30 -47.01 -6.99 14.21
C LEU A 30 -48.45 -6.97 13.67
N GLY A 31 -49.24 -8.05 13.85
CA GLY A 31 -50.59 -8.17 13.29
C GLY A 31 -50.62 -8.30 11.76
N ILE A 32 -49.58 -8.87 11.14
CA ILE A 32 -49.42 -8.99 9.68
C ILE A 32 -49.33 -10.45 9.23
N SER A 33 -49.46 -10.68 7.92
CA SER A 33 -49.24 -12.02 7.35
C SER A 33 -47.76 -12.43 7.43
N PRO A 34 -47.44 -13.68 7.82
CA PRO A 34 -46.07 -14.21 7.73
C PRO A 34 -45.47 -14.11 6.31
N ARG A 35 -46.31 -14.10 5.28
CA ARG A 35 -45.91 -13.91 3.88
C ARG A 35 -45.25 -12.55 3.64
N THR A 36 -45.67 -11.50 4.37
CA THR A 36 -45.08 -10.16 4.31
C THR A 36 -43.65 -10.17 4.82
N VAL A 37 -43.40 -10.85 5.95
CA VAL A 37 -42.05 -11.01 6.52
C VAL A 37 -41.15 -11.82 5.57
N SER A 38 -41.67 -12.88 4.96
CA SER A 38 -40.94 -13.63 3.92
C SER A 38 -40.67 -12.78 2.67
N GLN A 39 -41.53 -11.82 2.34
CA GLN A 39 -41.33 -10.92 1.20
C GLN A 39 -40.17 -9.93 1.45
N TRP A 40 -39.95 -9.48 2.68
CA TRP A 40 -38.79 -8.67 3.07
C TRP A 40 -37.47 -9.42 2.90
N GLN A 41 -37.44 -10.73 3.20
CA GLN A 41 -36.24 -11.55 2.99
C GLN A 41 -35.84 -11.63 1.51
N ARG A 42 -36.82 -11.56 0.61
CA ARG A 42 -36.62 -11.58 -0.84
C ARG A 42 -36.33 -10.20 -1.43
N ASN A 43 -36.74 -9.12 -0.76
CA ASN A 43 -36.63 -7.74 -1.26
C ASN A 43 -36.19 -6.82 -0.12
N LYS A 44 -34.94 -6.97 0.31
CA LYS A 44 -34.37 -6.30 1.48
C LYS A 44 -34.37 -4.78 1.36
N GLU A 45 -34.03 -4.25 0.20
CA GLU A 45 -33.94 -2.81 -0.08
C GLU A 45 -35.31 -2.14 -0.28
N ARG A 46 -36.40 -2.91 -0.33
CA ARG A 46 -37.72 -2.35 -0.61
C ARG A 46 -38.21 -1.55 0.60
N VAL A 47 -38.49 -0.28 0.37
CA VAL A 47 -39.14 0.62 1.32
C VAL A 47 -40.53 0.10 1.72
N CYS A 48 -40.77 0.02 3.02
CA CYS A 48 -42.05 -0.28 3.63
C CYS A 48 -43.06 0.86 3.39
N ARG A 49 -44.33 0.50 3.14
CA ARG A 49 -45.40 1.49 3.03
C ARG A 49 -45.60 2.22 4.38
N PRO A 50 -46.10 3.48 4.40
CA PRO A 50 -46.26 4.25 5.64
C PRO A 50 -47.04 3.53 6.75
N ALA A 51 -48.13 2.83 6.43
CA ALA A 51 -48.88 2.06 7.41
C ALA A 51 -48.07 0.92 8.06
N MET A 52 -47.14 0.32 7.31
CA MET A 52 -46.24 -0.71 7.83
C MET A 52 -45.11 -0.10 8.67
N ALA A 53 -44.59 1.07 8.28
CA ALA A 53 -43.60 1.81 9.05
C ALA A 53 -44.13 2.14 10.46
N GLN A 54 -45.36 2.65 10.57
CA GLN A 54 -46.01 2.95 11.87
C GLN A 54 -46.13 1.72 12.77
N ILE A 55 -46.41 0.54 12.20
CA ILE A 55 -46.47 -0.72 12.95
C ILE A 55 -45.07 -1.11 13.46
N LEU A 56 -44.04 -0.95 12.63
CA LEU A 56 -42.64 -1.24 13.00
C LEU A 56 -42.09 -0.24 14.04
N ASP A 57 -42.45 1.04 13.95
CA ASP A 57 -42.11 2.05 14.96
C ASP A 57 -42.72 1.71 16.31
N THR A 58 -44.00 1.30 16.32
CA THR A 58 -44.69 0.87 17.55
C THR A 58 -44.02 -0.37 18.15
N ALA A 59 -43.62 -1.33 17.31
CA ALA A 59 -42.93 -2.53 17.76
C ALA A 59 -41.52 -2.24 18.29
N LEU A 60 -40.79 -1.30 17.69
CA LEU A 60 -39.49 -0.83 18.19
C LEU A 60 -39.63 -0.12 19.53
N ALA A 61 -40.67 0.70 19.70
CA ALA A 61 -40.96 1.38 20.97
C ALA A 61 -41.30 0.41 22.11
N GLN A 62 -41.84 -0.78 21.80
CA GLN A 62 -42.18 -1.83 22.77
C GLN A 62 -41.01 -2.76 23.13
N CYS A 63 -39.86 -2.65 22.45
CA CYS A 63 -38.66 -3.43 22.77
C CYS A 63 -38.06 -3.03 24.13
N THR A 64 -37.33 -3.94 24.79
CA THR A 64 -36.58 -3.59 26.01
C THR A 64 -35.47 -2.57 25.72
N PRO A 65 -34.95 -1.84 26.72
CA PRO A 65 -33.83 -0.91 26.51
C PRO A 65 -32.61 -1.58 25.87
N GLU A 66 -32.30 -2.82 26.25
CA GLU A 66 -31.19 -3.60 25.69
C GLU A 66 -31.43 -3.97 24.23
N GLU A 67 -32.67 -4.31 23.87
CA GLU A 67 -33.07 -4.57 22.49
C GLU A 67 -33.02 -3.29 21.65
N GLN A 68 -33.53 -2.17 22.16
CA GLN A 68 -33.45 -0.88 21.47
C GLN A 68 -31.99 -0.47 21.19
N GLU A 69 -31.11 -0.65 22.17
CA GLU A 69 -29.69 -0.36 22.01
C GLU A 69 -29.01 -1.31 20.99
N ALA A 70 -29.30 -2.61 21.07
CA ALA A 70 -28.80 -3.58 20.09
C ALA A 70 -29.32 -3.29 18.67
N PHE A 71 -30.57 -2.85 18.54
CA PHE A 71 -31.16 -2.41 17.27
C PHE A 71 -30.43 -1.17 16.75
N ARG A 72 -30.20 -0.16 17.59
CA ARG A 72 -29.48 1.07 17.24
C ARG A 72 -28.08 0.79 16.72
N VAL A 73 -27.30 0.00 17.46
CA VAL A 73 -25.91 -0.34 17.09
C VAL A 73 -25.86 -1.10 15.77
N ARG A 74 -26.73 -2.09 15.59
CA ARG A 74 -26.76 -2.89 14.36
C ARG A 74 -27.35 -2.13 13.18
N LEU A 75 -28.28 -1.20 13.42
CA LEU A 75 -28.84 -0.33 12.40
C LEU A 75 -27.76 0.64 11.90
N ALA A 76 -26.98 1.21 12.82
CA ALA A 76 -25.84 2.03 12.47
C ALA A 76 -24.82 1.24 11.63
N ALA A 77 -24.48 0.00 12.03
CA ALA A 77 -23.62 -0.86 11.23
C ALA A 77 -24.21 -1.20 9.85
N LEU A 78 -25.53 -1.45 9.78
CA LEU A 78 -26.24 -1.77 8.54
C LEU A 78 -26.24 -0.59 7.56
N ARG A 79 -26.35 0.64 8.08
CA ARG A 79 -26.34 1.87 7.28
C ARG A 79 -24.92 2.42 7.01
N GLY A 80 -23.88 1.77 7.53
CA GLY A 80 -22.51 2.28 7.48
C GLY A 80 -22.27 3.49 8.39
N GLU A 81 -23.18 3.77 9.32
CA GLU A 81 -23.17 4.90 10.26
C GLU A 81 -22.37 4.63 11.54
N THR A 82 -21.75 3.44 11.71
CA THR A 82 -20.90 3.13 12.89
C THR A 82 -19.64 4.00 13.02
N ASP A 83 -19.37 4.91 12.08
CA ASP A 83 -18.31 5.94 12.18
C ASP A 83 -18.86 7.38 12.39
N GLY A 84 -20.19 7.58 12.44
CA GLY A 84 -20.79 8.92 12.34
C GLY A 84 -20.85 9.75 13.63
N ALA A 85 -20.85 9.14 14.82
CA ALA A 85 -20.99 9.89 16.08
C ALA A 85 -19.66 10.46 16.61
N ALA A 86 -18.51 10.05 16.05
CA ALA A 86 -17.21 10.68 16.27
C ALA A 86 -16.83 11.65 15.12
N ALA A 87 -17.58 11.68 14.02
CA ALA A 87 -17.32 12.48 12.82
C ALA A 87 -17.79 13.95 12.92
N ALA A 88 -17.53 14.58 14.06
CA ALA A 88 -17.43 16.04 14.16
C ALA A 88 -16.14 16.51 14.85
N ALA A 89 -15.24 15.58 15.18
CA ALA A 89 -13.83 15.93 15.32
C ALA A 89 -13.24 15.94 13.91
N VAL A 90 -13.01 17.13 13.37
CA VAL A 90 -12.16 17.33 12.19
C VAL A 90 -10.89 16.50 12.43
N ALA A 91 -10.55 15.58 11.51
CA ALA A 91 -9.29 14.86 11.60
C ALA A 91 -8.14 15.88 11.70
N GLN A 92 -7.15 15.62 12.56
CA GLN A 92 -6.03 16.53 12.82
C GLN A 92 -4.73 15.78 12.73
N SER A 93 -3.62 16.51 12.55
CA SER A 93 -2.29 15.91 12.72
C SER A 93 -2.15 15.35 14.14
N ALA A 94 -1.46 14.21 14.25
CA ALA A 94 -1.28 13.50 15.49
C ALA A 94 0.01 12.67 15.45
N PRO A 95 0.68 12.46 16.60
CA PRO A 95 1.85 11.60 16.66
C PRO A 95 1.53 10.17 16.25
N CYS A 96 2.50 9.53 15.58
CA CYS A 96 2.36 8.14 15.15
C CYS A 96 3.69 7.39 15.13
N ILE A 97 3.60 6.08 14.93
CA ILE A 97 4.74 5.22 14.65
C ILE A 97 4.60 4.65 13.25
N VAL A 98 5.63 4.86 12.45
CA VAL A 98 5.77 4.31 11.10
C VAL A 98 7.01 3.46 11.00
N VAL A 99 6.94 2.38 10.23
CA VAL A 99 8.12 1.63 9.77
C VAL A 99 8.36 2.01 8.32
N SER A 100 9.50 2.63 8.04
CA SER A 100 9.93 3.00 6.70
C SER A 100 10.79 1.88 6.11
N HIS A 101 10.36 1.32 4.99
CA HIS A 101 11.15 0.44 4.15
C HIS A 101 11.67 1.25 2.97
N LYS A 102 12.98 1.48 2.90
CA LYS A 102 13.64 2.21 1.81
C LYS A 102 14.26 1.23 0.82
N PHE A 103 14.11 1.52 -0.46
CA PHE A 103 14.70 0.74 -1.55
C PHE A 103 15.62 1.64 -2.37
N LEU A 104 16.89 1.26 -2.44
CA LEU A 104 17.93 2.00 -3.14
C LEU A 104 18.55 1.09 -4.23
N PRO A 105 18.04 1.15 -5.46
CA PRO A 105 18.48 0.26 -6.52
C PRO A 105 19.67 0.82 -7.31
N VAL A 106 20.56 -0.07 -7.74
CA VAL A 106 21.75 0.23 -8.56
C VAL A 106 21.93 -0.89 -9.59
N TYR A 107 22.20 -0.54 -10.84
CA TYR A 107 22.66 -1.50 -11.84
C TYR A 107 24.20 -1.58 -11.83
N LEU A 108 24.73 -2.79 -11.68
CA LEU A 108 26.16 -3.09 -11.69
C LEU A 108 26.58 -4.00 -12.86
N GLY A 109 25.61 -4.62 -13.55
CA GLY A 109 25.88 -5.55 -14.64
C GLY A 109 26.79 -6.69 -14.24
N GLU A 110 27.78 -6.99 -15.08
CA GLU A 110 28.72 -8.11 -14.88
C GLU A 110 29.61 -7.97 -13.64
N ARG A 111 29.82 -6.74 -13.15
CA ARG A 111 30.61 -6.47 -11.92
C ARG A 111 30.03 -7.15 -10.68
N LEU A 112 28.74 -7.51 -10.73
CA LEU A 112 28.04 -8.16 -9.63
C LEU A 112 28.44 -9.64 -9.44
N GLY A 113 29.07 -10.29 -10.43
CA GLY A 113 29.26 -11.75 -10.46
C GLY A 113 29.85 -12.38 -9.19
N SER A 114 31.02 -11.92 -8.75
CA SER A 114 31.70 -12.45 -7.55
C SER A 114 30.90 -12.18 -6.28
N LEU A 115 30.30 -11.00 -6.18
CA LEU A 115 29.51 -10.61 -5.03
C LEU A 115 28.18 -11.40 -4.95
N TYR A 116 27.52 -11.63 -6.08
CA TYR A 116 26.35 -12.51 -6.18
C TYR A 116 26.68 -13.94 -5.76
N ALA A 117 27.83 -14.47 -6.19
CA ALA A 117 28.28 -15.81 -5.81
C ALA A 117 28.45 -15.98 -4.29
N ALA A 118 28.87 -14.92 -3.58
CA ALA A 118 29.02 -14.91 -2.13
C ALA A 118 27.70 -14.77 -1.35
N GLY A 119 26.63 -14.29 -2.00
CA GLY A 119 25.33 -14.06 -1.36
C GLY A 119 24.58 -15.34 -1.02
N THR A 120 23.72 -15.28 0.00
CA THR A 120 22.83 -16.38 0.38
C THR A 120 21.60 -16.40 -0.52
N PRO A 121 21.23 -17.53 -1.15
CA PRO A 121 20.01 -17.66 -1.94
C PRO A 121 18.75 -17.29 -1.16
N ARG A 122 17.83 -16.59 -1.82
CA ARG A 122 16.49 -16.30 -1.29
C ARG A 122 15.41 -16.77 -2.28
N PRO A 123 14.22 -17.14 -1.78
CA PRO A 123 13.08 -17.39 -2.66
C PRO A 123 12.82 -16.18 -3.57
N SER A 124 12.53 -16.44 -4.84
CA SER A 124 12.18 -15.38 -5.79
C SER A 124 10.89 -14.68 -5.39
N GLY A 125 10.83 -13.37 -5.68
CA GLY A 125 9.64 -12.57 -5.51
C GLY A 125 8.57 -12.84 -6.57
N PRO A 126 7.51 -12.03 -6.62
CA PRO A 126 6.40 -12.18 -7.56
C PRO A 126 6.82 -12.18 -9.04
N ALA A 127 7.87 -11.42 -9.40
CA ALA A 127 8.42 -11.38 -10.75
C ALA A 127 9.32 -12.58 -11.07
N GLY A 128 9.54 -13.51 -10.12
CA GLY A 128 10.29 -14.73 -10.33
C GLY A 128 11.75 -14.48 -10.70
N LEU A 129 12.36 -13.45 -10.12
CA LEU A 129 13.77 -13.12 -10.35
C LEU A 129 14.66 -13.87 -9.37
N ASP A 130 15.78 -14.40 -9.86
CA ASP A 130 16.77 -15.06 -9.02
C ASP A 130 17.50 -14.02 -8.19
N GLN A 131 17.45 -14.19 -6.87
CA GLN A 131 18.05 -13.26 -5.93
C GLN A 131 18.85 -13.94 -4.84
N ARG A 132 19.87 -13.22 -4.38
CA ARG A 132 20.72 -13.55 -3.25
C ARG A 132 20.87 -12.34 -2.37
N VAL A 133 21.20 -12.55 -1.10
CA VAL A 133 21.33 -11.45 -0.14
C VAL A 133 22.63 -11.47 0.63
N LEU A 134 23.06 -10.27 1.03
CA LEU A 134 24.12 -10.04 2.00
C LEU A 134 23.67 -9.01 3.05
N PRO A 135 24.25 -8.99 4.26
CA PRO A 135 23.98 -7.97 5.26
C PRO A 135 24.43 -6.57 4.80
N GLY A 136 23.55 -5.58 4.88
CA GLY A 136 23.83 -4.19 4.55
C GLY A 136 24.56 -3.42 5.67
N LYS A 137 24.26 -3.70 6.95
CA LYS A 137 24.92 -3.08 8.13
C LYS A 137 24.78 -1.55 8.22
N HIS A 138 23.66 -0.97 7.77
CA HIS A 138 23.34 0.43 8.03
C HIS A 138 23.26 0.70 9.54
N ARG A 139 23.83 1.81 10.03
CA ARG A 139 24.00 2.05 11.47
C ARG A 139 22.70 2.41 12.19
N SER A 140 21.81 3.15 11.54
CA SER A 140 20.52 3.58 12.14
C SER A 140 19.37 2.62 11.84
N ALA A 141 19.53 1.70 10.88
CA ALA A 141 18.45 0.84 10.46
C ALA A 141 18.32 -0.38 11.37
N GLN A 142 17.08 -0.78 11.64
CA GLN A 142 16.75 -1.98 12.40
C GLN A 142 17.11 -3.24 11.61
N SER A 143 16.88 -3.17 10.30
CA SER A 143 17.32 -4.16 9.33
C SER A 143 17.93 -3.45 8.14
N SER A 144 18.97 -4.05 7.57
CA SER A 144 19.65 -3.55 6.38
C SER A 144 20.14 -4.74 5.57
N THR A 145 19.61 -4.90 4.37
CA THR A 145 19.86 -6.04 3.49
C THR A 145 20.25 -5.56 2.10
N VAL A 146 21.26 -6.18 1.50
CA VAL A 146 21.65 -5.96 0.10
C VAL A 146 21.08 -7.12 -0.71
N HIS A 147 20.02 -6.85 -1.47
CA HIS A 147 19.45 -7.81 -2.42
C HIS A 147 20.19 -7.70 -3.73
N MET A 148 20.61 -8.84 -4.27
CA MET A 148 21.37 -8.93 -5.51
C MET A 148 20.62 -9.84 -6.45
N TYR A 149 20.32 -9.34 -7.63
CA TYR A 149 19.60 -10.05 -8.67
C TYR A 149 20.56 -10.53 -9.73
N ALA A 150 20.35 -11.74 -10.24
CA ALA A 150 21.24 -12.35 -11.23
C ALA A 150 21.41 -11.46 -12.50
N CYS A 151 20.40 -10.66 -12.83
CA CYS A 151 20.41 -9.70 -13.95
C CYS A 151 21.31 -8.46 -13.75
N GLY A 152 22.17 -8.44 -12.74
CA GLY A 152 23.14 -7.36 -12.52
C GLY A 152 22.61 -6.20 -11.69
N VAL A 153 21.47 -6.35 -11.01
CA VAL A 153 20.88 -5.29 -10.18
C VAL A 153 21.11 -5.58 -8.70
N VAL A 154 21.42 -4.53 -7.95
CA VAL A 154 21.45 -4.53 -6.49
C VAL A 154 20.33 -3.62 -5.99
N VAL A 155 19.58 -4.06 -4.98
CA VAL A 155 18.63 -3.22 -4.25
C VAL A 155 19.00 -3.26 -2.78
N VAL A 156 19.42 -2.13 -2.23
CA VAL A 156 19.63 -2.01 -0.79
C VAL A 156 18.27 -1.73 -0.14
N HIS A 157 17.90 -2.58 0.82
CA HIS A 157 16.67 -2.47 1.60
C HIS A 157 17.01 -2.07 3.03
N LEU A 158 16.49 -0.93 3.48
CA LEU A 158 16.62 -0.44 4.85
C LEU A 158 15.26 -0.44 5.53
N GLU A 159 15.22 -0.87 6.79
CA GLU A 159 14.02 -0.81 7.64
C GLU A 159 14.28 0.09 8.85
N GLU A 160 13.50 1.16 8.98
CA GLU A 160 13.67 2.18 10.01
C GLU A 160 12.34 2.52 10.66
N ARG A 161 12.19 2.21 11.96
CA ARG A 161 11.04 2.67 12.75
C ARG A 161 11.24 4.11 13.16
N GLN A 162 10.27 4.95 12.83
CA GLN A 162 10.22 6.35 13.22
C GLN A 162 9.01 6.60 14.11
N ARG A 163 9.24 7.31 15.21
CA ARG A 163 8.18 7.96 15.97
C ARG A 163 8.22 9.43 15.57
N VAL A 164 7.12 9.94 15.05
CA VAL A 164 7.03 11.31 14.56
C VAL A 164 5.83 12.00 15.18
N ASP A 165 5.97 13.30 15.44
CA ASP A 165 4.87 14.13 15.97
C ASP A 165 3.93 14.58 14.85
N SER A 166 4.44 14.69 13.62
CA SER A 166 3.69 15.04 12.40
C SER A 166 4.23 14.32 11.16
N PHE A 167 3.43 14.22 10.09
CA PHE A 167 3.93 13.72 8.80
C PHE A 167 4.88 14.70 8.11
N THR A 168 4.82 15.98 8.46
CA THR A 168 5.78 17.00 8.03
C THR A 168 7.17 16.68 8.56
N ASP A 169 7.29 16.29 9.83
CA ASP A 169 8.57 15.86 10.41
C ASP A 169 9.11 14.60 9.73
N LEU A 170 8.22 13.65 9.43
CA LEU A 170 8.58 12.45 8.66
C LEU A 170 9.08 12.81 7.26
N ALA A 171 8.41 13.73 6.56
CA ALA A 171 8.81 14.17 5.24
C ALA A 171 10.18 14.85 5.27
N VAL A 172 10.42 15.76 6.22
CA VAL A 172 11.72 16.40 6.40
C VAL A 172 12.80 15.36 6.69
N TRP A 173 12.56 14.41 7.60
CA TRP A 173 13.47 13.31 7.87
C TRP A 173 13.77 12.48 6.62
N ARG A 174 12.73 12.09 5.88
CA ARG A 174 12.85 11.28 4.65
C ARG A 174 13.78 11.97 3.66
N TYR A 175 13.50 13.22 3.28
CA TYR A 175 14.25 13.88 2.22
C TYR A 175 15.66 14.31 2.65
N ARG A 176 15.91 14.54 3.95
CA ARG A 176 17.29 14.72 4.45
C ARG A 176 18.08 13.42 4.41
N SER A 177 17.49 12.32 4.88
CA SER A 177 18.15 11.00 4.83
C SER A 177 18.36 10.49 3.41
N TYR A 178 17.57 10.95 2.44
CA TYR A 178 17.65 10.54 1.04
C TYR A 178 19.06 10.68 0.45
N LEU A 179 19.72 11.82 0.67
CA LEU A 179 21.07 12.05 0.13
C LEU A 179 22.12 11.22 0.86
N THR A 180 22.03 11.14 2.18
CA THR A 180 23.02 10.41 3.00
C THR A 180 22.93 8.90 2.78
N ASP A 181 21.72 8.37 2.64
CA ASP A 181 21.49 6.94 2.45
C ASP A 181 21.94 6.48 1.06
N ARG A 182 21.80 7.34 0.04
CA ARG A 182 22.32 7.07 -1.31
C ARG A 182 23.85 6.98 -1.31
N ALA A 183 24.52 7.99 -0.77
CA ALA A 183 25.98 8.00 -0.68
C ALA A 183 26.48 6.79 0.13
N TRP A 184 25.85 6.52 1.28
CA TRP A 184 26.19 5.34 2.08
C TRP A 184 25.98 4.02 1.32
N ALA A 185 24.90 3.90 0.53
CA ALA A 185 24.64 2.68 -0.23
C ALA A 185 25.71 2.46 -1.31
N GLY A 186 26.14 3.51 -2.01
CA GLY A 186 27.25 3.46 -2.97
C GLY A 186 28.56 3.01 -2.31
N GLU A 187 28.92 3.62 -1.17
CA GLU A 187 30.09 3.22 -0.37
C GLU A 187 29.98 1.77 0.10
N ARG A 188 28.81 1.36 0.58
CA ARG A 188 28.59 0.01 1.11
C ARG A 188 28.72 -1.05 0.03
N ILE A 189 28.16 -0.81 -1.15
CA ILE A 189 28.27 -1.71 -2.30
C ILE A 189 29.74 -1.78 -2.75
N THR A 190 30.43 -0.64 -2.82
CA THR A 190 31.87 -0.59 -3.16
C THR A 190 32.70 -1.44 -2.20
N GLY A 191 32.54 -1.24 -0.89
CA GLY A 191 33.25 -2.02 0.11
C GLY A 191 32.88 -3.51 0.09
N LEU A 192 31.66 -3.87 -0.33
CA LEU A 192 31.27 -5.27 -0.54
C LEU A 192 31.96 -5.88 -1.76
N LEU A 193 32.07 -5.13 -2.86
CA LEU A 193 32.80 -5.56 -4.06
C LEU A 193 34.29 -5.76 -3.74
N GLU A 194 34.93 -4.82 -3.04
CA GLU A 194 36.33 -4.95 -2.58
C GLU A 194 36.57 -6.17 -1.69
N GLN A 195 35.59 -6.54 -0.87
CA GLN A 195 35.69 -7.70 0.03
C GLN A 195 35.61 -9.05 -0.69
N HIS A 196 34.95 -9.12 -1.86
CA HIS A 196 34.62 -10.40 -2.50
C HIS A 196 35.22 -10.55 -3.91
N CYS A 197 35.72 -9.48 -4.52
CA CYS A 197 36.43 -9.54 -5.79
C CYS A 197 37.93 -9.77 -5.53
N ALA A 198 38.47 -10.89 -6.04
CA ALA A 198 39.80 -11.37 -5.68
C ALA A 198 40.97 -10.67 -6.39
N ASP A 199 40.75 -9.91 -7.46
CA ASP A 199 41.82 -9.32 -8.27
C ASP A 199 41.46 -7.94 -8.84
N GLY A 200 42.30 -6.93 -8.59
CA GLY A 200 42.28 -5.63 -9.26
C GLY A 200 41.70 -4.45 -8.45
N GLN A 201 41.90 -3.23 -8.96
CA GLN A 201 41.20 -2.05 -8.46
C GLN A 201 39.71 -2.20 -8.78
N VAL A 202 38.89 -2.34 -7.74
CA VAL A 202 37.44 -2.35 -7.86
C VAL A 202 36.97 -0.94 -8.19
N GLU A 203 36.28 -0.80 -9.32
CA GLU A 203 35.59 0.45 -9.65
C GLU A 203 34.51 0.72 -8.59
N ALA A 204 34.39 1.97 -8.14
CA ALA A 204 33.36 2.37 -7.20
C ALA A 204 31.96 2.10 -7.76
N SER A 205 31.04 1.69 -6.89
CA SER A 205 29.61 1.67 -7.24
C SER A 205 29.14 3.11 -7.43
N PRO A 206 28.32 3.41 -8.45
CA PRO A 206 27.58 4.66 -8.44
C PRO A 206 26.62 4.69 -7.25
N ASP A 207 26.29 5.89 -6.81
CA ASP A 207 25.20 6.08 -5.86
C ASP A 207 23.87 5.70 -6.53
N PRO A 208 22.94 5.04 -5.81
CA PRO A 208 21.58 4.82 -6.30
C PRO A 208 20.98 6.12 -6.83
N GLU A 209 20.26 6.10 -7.94
CA GLU A 209 19.66 7.31 -8.51
C GLU A 209 18.54 7.88 -7.63
N TYR A 210 17.83 6.98 -6.93
CA TYR A 210 16.67 7.34 -6.13
C TYR A 210 16.47 6.45 -4.91
N VAL A 211 15.54 6.89 -4.04
CA VAL A 211 15.05 6.13 -2.89
C VAL A 211 13.54 6.08 -2.94
N LEU A 212 12.99 4.88 -3.19
CA LEU A 212 11.56 4.64 -2.96
C LEU A 212 11.35 4.28 -1.48
N SER A 213 10.21 4.65 -0.90
CA SER A 213 9.82 4.10 0.39
C SER A 213 8.42 3.53 0.43
N VAL A 214 8.28 2.42 1.15
CA VAL A 214 7.01 1.89 1.65
C VAL A 214 6.93 2.24 3.13
N TYR A 215 5.80 2.75 3.58
CA TYR A 215 5.53 3.07 4.98
C TYR A 215 4.46 2.15 5.54
N GLU A 216 4.78 1.46 6.61
CA GLU A 216 3.81 0.75 7.41
C GLU A 216 3.41 1.61 8.61
N LEU A 217 2.15 2.05 8.65
CA LEU A 217 1.58 2.81 9.76
C LEU A 217 1.13 1.84 10.86
N ARG A 218 1.80 1.88 12.02
CA ARG A 218 1.63 0.90 13.10
C ARG A 218 0.78 1.43 14.26
N GLU A 219 1.19 2.54 14.87
CA GLU A 219 0.48 3.14 16.00
C GLU A 219 0.00 4.53 15.61
N HIS A 220 -1.30 4.79 15.74
CA HIS A 220 -1.91 6.08 15.41
C HIS A 220 -3.28 6.24 16.08
N ALA A 221 -3.82 7.46 16.04
CA ALA A 221 -5.15 7.78 16.59
C ALA A 221 -6.27 7.91 15.53
N TRP A 222 -5.93 7.92 14.23
CA TRP A 222 -6.92 8.16 13.16
C TRP A 222 -7.84 6.97 12.88
N SER A 223 -9.07 7.28 12.48
CA SER A 223 -10.07 6.35 11.94
C SER A 223 -10.78 6.98 10.73
N GLY A 224 -11.58 6.19 10.00
CA GLY A 224 -12.38 6.67 8.87
C GLY A 224 -11.57 7.52 7.87
N ALA A 225 -12.13 8.68 7.49
CA ALA A 225 -11.51 9.61 6.55
C ALA A 225 -10.17 10.20 7.01
N GLY A 226 -9.95 10.28 8.33
CA GLY A 226 -8.66 10.73 8.89
C GLY A 226 -7.54 9.73 8.59
N LEU A 227 -7.83 8.43 8.68
CA LEU A 227 -6.87 7.39 8.31
C LEU A 227 -6.58 7.40 6.80
N ASP A 228 -7.61 7.62 5.99
CA ASP A 228 -7.44 7.69 4.54
C ASP A 228 -6.52 8.86 4.14
N THR A 229 -6.73 10.03 4.75
CA THR A 229 -5.85 11.20 4.56
C THR A 229 -4.42 10.93 5.06
N ALA A 230 -4.28 10.26 6.20
CA ALA A 230 -2.97 9.91 6.74
C ALA A 230 -2.18 9.00 5.78
N LEU A 231 -2.84 7.97 5.21
CA LEU A 231 -2.21 7.09 4.23
C LEU A 231 -1.84 7.85 2.95
N GLN A 232 -2.69 8.77 2.49
CA GLN A 232 -2.39 9.62 1.33
C GLN A 232 -1.12 10.46 1.55
N LEU A 233 -1.02 11.13 2.70
CA LEU A 233 0.15 11.94 3.07
C LEU A 233 1.42 11.11 3.19
N LEU A 234 1.33 9.91 3.78
CA LEU A 234 2.45 8.98 3.88
C LEU A 234 2.97 8.48 2.53
N ALA A 235 2.07 8.21 1.57
CA ALA A 235 2.46 7.78 0.23
C ALA A 235 3.06 8.95 -0.58
N THR A 236 2.69 10.19 -0.25
CA THR A 236 3.07 11.40 -1.00
C THR A 236 3.69 12.50 -0.14
N PRO A 237 4.77 12.21 0.63
CA PRO A 237 5.30 13.14 1.63
C PRO A 237 5.91 14.42 1.03
N SER A 238 6.14 14.47 -0.29
CA SER A 238 6.58 15.68 -1.00
C SER A 238 5.61 16.84 -0.87
N VAL A 239 4.32 16.60 -0.63
CA VAL A 239 3.30 17.66 -0.54
C VAL A 239 3.34 18.47 0.76
N LEU A 240 4.27 18.15 1.66
CA LEU A 240 4.45 18.78 2.97
C LEU A 240 5.75 19.60 3.07
N VAL A 241 6.67 19.44 2.12
CA VAL A 241 8.00 20.05 2.17
C VAL A 241 8.40 20.70 0.85
N ASP A 242 9.18 21.77 0.94
CA ASP A 242 9.97 22.26 -0.17
C ASP A 242 11.25 21.41 -0.29
N ARG A 243 11.47 20.90 -1.51
CA ARG A 243 12.60 20.04 -1.86
C ARG A 243 13.38 20.56 -3.08
N GLN A 244 13.18 21.83 -3.45
CA GLN A 244 13.91 22.46 -4.56
C GLN A 244 15.42 22.51 -4.28
N ASP A 245 15.80 22.70 -3.02
CA ASP A 245 17.17 22.56 -2.54
C ASP A 245 17.32 21.27 -1.70
N PRO A 246 17.92 20.20 -2.25
CA PRO A 246 18.13 18.95 -1.52
C PRO A 246 18.98 19.09 -0.24
N ALA A 247 19.84 20.11 -0.16
CA ALA A 247 20.64 20.39 1.03
C ALA A 247 19.84 21.12 2.13
N ASN A 248 18.70 21.72 1.77
CA ASN A 248 17.88 22.52 2.66
C ASN A 248 16.39 22.17 2.55
N ILE A 249 16.06 20.95 2.96
CA ILE A 249 14.66 20.52 3.08
C ILE A 249 13.98 21.26 4.23
N VAL A 250 12.92 21.99 3.89
CA VAL A 250 12.10 22.77 4.84
C VAL A 250 10.60 22.48 4.65
N PRO A 251 9.78 22.58 5.70
CA PRO A 251 8.32 22.51 5.57
C PRO A 251 7.76 23.60 4.65
N LEU A 252 6.67 23.30 3.91
CA LEU A 252 6.00 24.31 3.06
C LEU A 252 5.34 25.44 3.86
N GLY A 253 5.03 25.20 5.14
CA GLY A 253 4.46 26.20 6.03
C GLY A 253 3.80 25.58 7.26
N ALA A 254 3.65 26.38 8.31
CA ALA A 254 2.89 25.96 9.49
C ALA A 254 1.42 25.72 9.13
N GLY A 255 0.85 24.60 9.60
CA GLY A 255 -0.57 24.26 9.42
C GLY A 255 -0.94 23.69 8.04
N VAL A 256 0.02 23.46 7.13
CA VAL A 256 -0.25 22.81 5.83
C VAL A 256 -0.80 21.40 6.02
N GLU A 257 -0.20 20.63 6.92
CA GLU A 257 -0.66 19.28 7.26
C GLU A 257 -2.06 19.31 7.89
N ASP A 258 -2.31 20.22 8.84
CA ASP A 258 -3.61 20.37 9.47
C ASP A 258 -4.71 20.76 8.47
N ALA A 259 -4.39 21.60 7.49
CA ALA A 259 -5.31 21.93 6.40
C ALA A 259 -5.64 20.69 5.57
N LYS A 260 -4.63 19.88 5.22
CA LYS A 260 -4.85 18.63 4.45
C LYS A 260 -5.73 17.64 5.21
N PHE A 261 -5.52 17.47 6.51
CA PHE A 261 -6.41 16.65 7.35
C PHE A 261 -7.83 17.21 7.44
N ARG A 262 -7.97 18.53 7.63
CA ARG A 262 -9.27 19.20 7.69
C ARG A 262 -10.07 19.03 6.40
N ASP A 263 -9.38 19.09 5.26
CA ASP A 263 -9.99 19.05 3.93
C ASP A 263 -10.17 17.61 3.41
N GLY A 264 -9.73 16.59 4.16
CA GLY A 264 -9.79 15.19 3.71
C GLY A 264 -8.96 14.93 2.45
N TRP A 265 -7.76 15.52 2.40
CA TRP A 265 -6.97 15.59 1.18
C TRP A 265 -6.53 14.21 0.65
N ALA A 266 -6.61 14.04 -0.67
CA ALA A 266 -6.07 12.90 -1.40
C ALA A 266 -5.23 13.37 -2.59
N HIS A 267 -4.15 12.63 -2.91
CA HIS A 267 -3.32 12.96 -4.06
C HIS A 267 -3.99 12.46 -5.35
N PRO A 268 -4.05 13.27 -6.43
CA PRO A 268 -4.80 12.92 -7.65
C PRO A 268 -4.23 11.70 -8.39
N GLU A 269 -2.93 11.47 -8.28
CA GLU A 269 -2.24 10.35 -8.95
C GLU A 269 -1.98 9.16 -8.01
N ALA A 270 -2.37 9.26 -6.73
CA ALA A 270 -2.21 8.14 -5.82
C ALA A 270 -3.44 7.22 -5.90
N LEU A 271 -3.18 5.92 -5.93
CA LEU A 271 -4.20 4.90 -6.05
C LEU A 271 -4.38 4.19 -4.70
N PRO A 272 -5.59 4.25 -4.10
CA PRO A 272 -5.87 3.42 -2.95
C PRO A 272 -5.95 1.95 -3.37
N PHE A 273 -5.52 1.07 -2.48
CA PHE A 273 -5.78 -0.35 -2.56
C PHE A 273 -6.39 -0.83 -1.25
N ASP A 274 -7.69 -1.09 -1.28
CA ASP A 274 -8.44 -1.69 -0.19
C ASP A 274 -8.93 -3.09 -0.59
N GLY A 275 -9.04 -3.97 0.39
CA GLY A 275 -9.54 -5.34 0.18
C GLY A 275 -10.40 -5.83 1.33
N GLY A 276 -11.03 -4.89 2.05
CA GLY A 276 -11.85 -5.15 3.24
C GLY A 276 -11.06 -5.33 4.54
N ALA A 277 -9.89 -5.97 4.50
CA ALA A 277 -9.08 -6.30 5.70
C ALA A 277 -7.85 -5.42 5.89
N SER A 278 -7.52 -4.51 4.97
CA SER A 278 -6.41 -3.57 5.11
C SER A 278 -6.54 -2.41 4.14
N ARG A 279 -5.89 -1.30 4.46
CA ARG A 279 -5.90 -0.08 3.64
C ARG A 279 -4.47 0.29 3.27
N GLY A 280 -4.26 0.60 2.00
CA GLY A 280 -3.01 1.18 1.55
C GLY A 280 -3.23 2.15 0.40
N VAL A 281 -2.21 2.95 0.15
CA VAL A 281 -2.17 3.92 -0.94
C VAL A 281 -0.83 3.76 -1.64
N ALA A 282 -0.85 3.59 -2.96
CA ALA A 282 0.34 3.62 -3.78
C ALA A 282 0.40 4.96 -4.51
N GLY A 283 1.59 5.56 -4.60
CA GLY A 283 1.83 6.75 -5.39
C GLY A 283 3.24 6.73 -5.96
N TRP A 284 3.53 7.64 -6.89
CA TRP A 284 4.83 7.73 -7.55
C TRP A 284 6.01 7.82 -6.57
N SER A 285 5.86 8.59 -5.48
CA SER A 285 6.92 8.81 -4.49
C SER A 285 7.02 7.73 -3.40
N GLY A 286 6.04 6.84 -3.29
CA GLY A 286 6.02 5.85 -2.23
C GLY A 286 4.65 5.22 -1.99
N ILE A 287 4.66 4.25 -1.08
CA ILE A 287 3.46 3.48 -0.71
C ILE A 287 3.25 3.61 0.78
N SER A 288 1.99 3.63 1.20
CA SER A 288 1.61 3.56 2.60
C SER A 288 0.66 2.38 2.82
N TYR A 289 0.73 1.80 4.01
CA TYR A 289 -0.04 0.63 4.35
C TYR A 289 -0.36 0.60 5.84
N HIS A 290 -1.60 0.28 6.17
CA HIS A 290 -2.04 -0.03 7.51
C HIS A 290 -2.78 -1.38 7.52
N PRO A 291 -2.23 -2.42 8.17
CA PRO A 291 -2.92 -3.69 8.33
C PRO A 291 -4.07 -3.54 9.33
N GLN A 292 -5.27 -4.04 9.01
CA GLN A 292 -6.27 -4.23 10.06
C GLN A 292 -6.07 -5.58 10.77
N PRO A 293 -6.54 -5.76 12.02
CA PRO A 293 -6.28 -6.95 12.83
C PRO A 293 -6.88 -8.29 12.34
N ASP A 294 -7.25 -8.42 11.06
CA ASP A 294 -7.81 -9.65 10.46
C ASP A 294 -6.70 -10.58 9.94
N GLU A 295 -6.86 -11.89 10.14
CA GLU A 295 -5.93 -12.95 9.71
C GLU A 295 -5.73 -13.00 8.19
N ARG A 296 -6.58 -12.33 7.41
CA ARG A 296 -6.53 -12.27 5.94
C ARG A 296 -5.86 -11.02 5.38
N ALA A 297 -5.41 -10.10 6.23
CA ALA A 297 -4.73 -8.88 5.82
C ALA A 297 -3.46 -9.18 5.00
N LEU A 298 -3.11 -8.27 4.09
CA LEU A 298 -1.80 -8.30 3.46
C LEU A 298 -0.71 -8.17 4.54
N THR A 299 0.35 -8.94 4.41
CA THR A 299 1.55 -8.72 5.22
C THR A 299 2.41 -7.65 4.55
N ILE A 300 3.10 -6.84 5.35
CA ILE A 300 4.07 -5.88 4.83
C ILE A 300 5.14 -6.56 3.97
N ASN A 301 5.52 -7.80 4.31
CA ASN A 301 6.47 -8.60 3.54
C ASN A 301 6.00 -8.88 2.11
N GLN A 302 4.69 -9.01 1.86
CA GLN A 302 4.16 -9.20 0.51
C GLN A 302 4.31 -7.92 -0.33
N ILE A 303 4.12 -6.75 0.28
CA ILE A 303 4.33 -5.45 -0.37
C ILE A 303 5.82 -5.24 -0.63
N VAL A 304 6.68 -5.48 0.37
CA VAL A 304 8.14 -5.37 0.25
C VAL A 304 8.68 -6.32 -0.82
N ALA A 305 8.20 -7.57 -0.89
CA ALA A 305 8.64 -8.53 -1.90
C ALA A 305 8.24 -8.11 -3.32
N LEU A 306 7.06 -7.52 -3.50
CA LEU A 306 6.67 -6.94 -4.78
C LEU A 306 7.56 -5.74 -5.12
N GLU A 307 7.78 -4.84 -4.17
CA GLU A 307 8.59 -3.64 -4.39
C GLU A 307 10.05 -3.94 -4.70
N LEU A 308 10.66 -4.92 -4.04
CA LEU A 308 12.01 -5.36 -4.37
C LEU A 308 12.13 -5.74 -5.87
N ASP A 309 11.16 -6.49 -6.39
CA ASP A 309 11.14 -6.87 -7.80
C ASP A 309 10.81 -5.69 -8.73
N VAL A 310 9.88 -4.81 -8.33
CA VAL A 310 9.52 -3.59 -9.09
C VAL A 310 10.75 -2.69 -9.22
N GLN A 311 11.43 -2.40 -8.11
CA GLN A 311 12.62 -1.53 -8.10
C GLN A 311 13.80 -2.15 -8.83
N ALA A 312 13.98 -3.48 -8.74
CA ALA A 312 15.02 -4.16 -9.50
C ALA A 312 14.78 -4.04 -11.02
N LEU A 313 13.54 -4.27 -11.46
CA LEU A 313 13.18 -4.17 -12.88
C LEU A 313 13.14 -2.72 -13.37
N TRP A 314 12.78 -1.77 -12.51
CA TRP A 314 12.83 -0.35 -12.83
C TRP A 314 14.26 0.07 -13.12
N ALA A 315 15.22 -0.24 -12.23
CA ALA A 315 16.63 0.07 -12.44
C ALA A 315 17.24 -0.64 -13.66
N LEU A 316 16.91 -1.92 -13.89
CA LEU A 316 17.35 -2.62 -15.11
C LEU A 316 16.82 -1.95 -16.38
N SER A 317 15.52 -1.62 -16.40
CA SER A 317 14.90 -0.96 -17.56
C SER A 317 15.46 0.45 -17.74
N SER A 318 15.76 1.16 -16.65
CA SER A 318 16.44 2.45 -16.69
C SER A 318 17.79 2.35 -17.36
N HIS A 319 18.61 1.39 -16.96
CA HIS A 319 19.93 1.22 -17.57
C HIS A 319 19.81 0.98 -19.08
N ILE A 320 18.92 0.09 -19.51
CA ILE A 320 18.69 -0.20 -20.94
C ILE A 320 18.25 1.05 -21.71
N LEU A 321 17.30 1.80 -21.16
CA LEU A 321 16.76 3.00 -21.81
C LEU A 321 17.78 4.14 -21.86
N HIS A 322 18.61 4.31 -20.82
CA HIS A 322 19.70 5.30 -20.85
C HIS A 322 20.72 5.00 -21.96
N ILE A 323 21.04 3.71 -22.23
CA ILE A 323 21.92 3.36 -23.36
C ILE A 323 21.33 3.85 -24.70
N VAL A 324 20.01 3.70 -24.87
CA VAL A 324 19.30 4.19 -26.07
C VAL A 324 19.31 5.72 -26.13
N GLU A 325 19.07 6.39 -25.00
CA GLU A 325 19.12 7.85 -24.90
C GLU A 325 20.51 8.40 -25.24
N ASP A 326 21.57 7.66 -24.91
CA ASP A 326 22.96 7.93 -25.29
C ASP A 326 23.27 7.62 -26.78
N GLY A 327 22.26 7.18 -27.55
CA GLY A 327 22.38 6.89 -28.97
C GLY A 327 23.07 5.57 -29.29
N GLN A 328 23.11 4.64 -28.34
CA GLN A 328 23.73 3.33 -28.48
C GLN A 328 22.68 2.21 -28.50
N ASP A 329 23.01 1.09 -29.13
CA ASP A 329 22.18 -0.10 -29.10
C ASP A 329 22.40 -0.88 -27.79
N PRO A 330 21.38 -1.06 -26.93
CA PRO A 330 21.53 -1.81 -25.69
C PRO A 330 21.88 -3.28 -25.93
N VAL A 331 22.99 -3.70 -25.31
CA VAL A 331 23.45 -5.09 -25.29
C VAL A 331 23.41 -5.61 -23.86
N MET A 332 22.66 -6.70 -23.66
CA MET A 332 22.57 -7.42 -22.38
C MET A 332 23.04 -8.86 -22.57
N PRO A 333 23.52 -9.55 -21.50
CA PRO A 333 23.76 -10.98 -21.54
C PRO A 333 22.53 -11.75 -22.07
N ARG A 334 22.76 -12.83 -22.81
CA ARG A 334 21.69 -13.54 -23.56
C ARG A 334 20.57 -14.03 -22.66
N GLU A 335 20.90 -14.45 -21.44
CA GLU A 335 19.94 -14.88 -20.42
C GLU A 335 19.01 -13.75 -19.96
N TYR A 336 19.41 -12.48 -20.10
CA TYR A 336 18.67 -11.28 -19.69
C TYR A 336 18.15 -10.46 -20.87
N SER A 337 17.80 -11.14 -21.97
CA SER A 337 17.23 -10.55 -23.20
C SER A 337 15.80 -9.99 -23.03
N TRP A 338 15.23 -9.41 -24.09
CA TRP A 338 13.82 -8.95 -24.10
C TRP A 338 12.83 -10.05 -23.67
N ARG A 339 13.14 -11.34 -23.92
CA ARG A 339 12.31 -12.47 -23.47
C ARG A 339 12.29 -12.62 -21.96
N PHE A 340 13.40 -12.32 -21.28
CA PHE A 340 13.48 -12.29 -19.83
C PHE A 340 12.59 -11.18 -19.24
N LEU A 341 12.71 -9.95 -19.76
CA LEU A 341 11.85 -8.83 -19.35
C LEU A 341 10.36 -9.12 -19.59
N ARG A 342 10.02 -9.69 -20.75
CA ARG A 342 8.65 -10.14 -21.04
C ARG A 342 8.16 -11.17 -20.04
N GLY A 343 9.01 -12.14 -19.67
CA GLY A 343 8.67 -13.16 -18.68
C GLY A 343 8.40 -12.55 -17.29
N ALA A 344 9.25 -11.61 -16.86
CA ALA A 344 9.07 -10.88 -15.61
C ALA A 344 7.77 -10.06 -15.62
N TYR A 345 7.52 -9.31 -16.70
CA TYR A 345 6.27 -8.56 -16.92
C TYR A 345 5.04 -9.46 -16.78
N VAL A 346 5.00 -10.59 -17.50
CA VAL A 346 3.87 -11.53 -17.45
C VAL A 346 3.64 -12.05 -16.04
N ARG A 347 4.70 -12.40 -15.29
CA ARG A 347 4.57 -12.90 -13.91
C ARG A 347 4.08 -11.84 -12.92
N LEU A 348 4.38 -10.57 -13.17
CA LEU A 348 3.91 -9.42 -12.39
C LEU A 348 2.47 -9.01 -12.73
N THR A 349 2.07 -9.06 -13.99
CA THR A 349 0.75 -8.53 -14.39
C THR A 349 -0.34 -9.59 -14.35
N THR A 350 0.00 -10.87 -14.52
CA THR A 350 -0.99 -11.95 -14.61
C THR A 350 -1.55 -12.30 -13.23
N ALA A 351 -2.87 -12.16 -13.08
CA ALA A 351 -3.59 -12.62 -11.90
C ALA A 351 -3.46 -14.14 -11.73
N ARG A 352 -3.22 -14.59 -10.50
CA ARG A 352 -3.09 -16.02 -10.20
C ARG A 352 -4.40 -16.57 -9.62
N PRO A 353 -4.80 -17.83 -9.91
CA PRO A 353 -6.01 -18.42 -9.35
C PRO A 353 -6.08 -18.42 -7.81
N THR A 354 -4.92 -18.43 -7.14
CA THR A 354 -4.79 -18.41 -5.68
C THR A 354 -4.53 -17.01 -5.11
N GLU A 355 -4.48 -15.98 -5.95
CA GLU A 355 -4.27 -14.60 -5.53
C GLU A 355 -5.57 -14.05 -4.91
N THR A 356 -5.47 -13.44 -3.72
CA THR A 356 -6.64 -12.81 -3.11
C THR A 356 -6.99 -11.52 -3.85
N ALA A 357 -8.26 -11.09 -3.78
CA ALA A 357 -8.67 -9.81 -4.36
C ALA A 357 -7.81 -8.65 -3.87
N GLN A 358 -7.44 -8.66 -2.59
CA GLN A 358 -6.59 -7.65 -1.99
C GLN A 358 -5.17 -7.63 -2.56
N HIS A 359 -4.55 -8.79 -2.77
CA HIS A 359 -3.24 -8.88 -3.44
C HIS A 359 -3.31 -8.32 -4.85
N ARG A 360 -4.35 -8.67 -5.60
CA ARG A 360 -4.55 -8.20 -6.97
C ARG A 360 -4.65 -6.67 -7.03
N VAL A 361 -5.48 -6.05 -6.20
CA VAL A 361 -5.68 -4.60 -6.18
C VAL A 361 -4.40 -3.87 -5.73
N MET A 362 -3.71 -4.39 -4.71
CA MET A 362 -2.41 -3.84 -4.27
C MET A 362 -1.37 -3.88 -5.40
N ARG A 363 -1.25 -5.02 -6.08
CA ARG A 363 -0.32 -5.21 -7.20
C ARG A 363 -0.65 -4.29 -8.36
N GLU A 364 -1.92 -4.15 -8.73
CA GLU A 364 -2.37 -3.24 -9.79
C GLU A 364 -2.05 -1.78 -9.45
N ALA A 365 -2.31 -1.33 -8.22
CA ALA A 365 -2.02 0.03 -7.77
C ALA A 365 -0.52 0.34 -7.82
N ILE A 366 0.31 -0.58 -7.31
CA ILE A 366 1.79 -0.43 -7.30
C ILE A 366 2.36 -0.42 -8.72
N LEU A 367 1.95 -1.36 -9.57
CA LEU A 367 2.46 -1.41 -10.96
C LEU A 367 2.04 -0.18 -11.76
N THR A 368 0.81 0.32 -11.55
CA THR A 368 0.33 1.51 -12.25
C THR A 368 1.08 2.76 -11.82
N THR A 369 1.23 2.99 -10.52
CA THR A 369 1.87 4.21 -9.98
C THR A 369 3.38 4.23 -10.09
N SER A 370 4.03 3.10 -10.37
CA SER A 370 5.47 3.02 -10.66
C SER A 370 5.80 3.19 -12.14
N GLU A 371 4.80 3.22 -13.02
CA GLU A 371 4.94 3.21 -14.49
C GLU A 371 5.78 2.05 -15.05
N LEU A 372 6.08 1.04 -14.22
CA LEU A 372 6.93 -0.08 -14.59
C LEU A 372 6.41 -0.85 -15.82
N PRO A 373 5.09 -1.11 -15.99
CA PRO A 373 4.56 -1.78 -17.17
C PRO A 373 4.94 -1.15 -18.50
N ASP A 374 4.96 0.18 -18.57
CA ASP A 374 5.26 0.91 -19.80
C ASP A 374 6.77 1.01 -20.01
N ARG A 375 7.52 1.26 -18.93
CA ARG A 375 8.98 1.23 -18.94
C ARG A 375 9.54 -0.13 -19.38
N LEU A 376 8.99 -1.22 -18.87
CA LEU A 376 9.38 -2.58 -19.26
C LEU A 376 9.08 -2.87 -20.72
N ARG A 377 7.97 -2.35 -21.27
CA ARG A 377 7.64 -2.51 -22.69
C ARG A 377 8.63 -1.76 -23.57
N ALA A 378 8.96 -0.52 -23.23
CA ALA A 378 9.98 0.26 -23.94
C ALA A 378 11.36 -0.44 -23.92
N ALA A 379 11.80 -0.95 -22.76
CA ALA A 379 13.07 -1.68 -22.66
C ALA A 379 13.05 -3.01 -23.43
N GLN A 380 11.90 -3.71 -23.49
CA GLN A 380 11.74 -4.92 -24.31
C GLN A 380 11.90 -4.61 -25.80
N ASP A 381 11.27 -3.53 -26.28
CA ASP A 381 11.34 -3.13 -27.68
C ASP A 381 12.77 -2.71 -28.05
N ALA A 382 13.42 -1.89 -27.22
CA ALA A 382 14.81 -1.48 -27.41
C ALA A 382 15.78 -2.69 -27.53
N LEU A 383 15.66 -3.68 -26.64
CA LEU A 383 16.48 -4.88 -26.71
C LEU A 383 16.16 -5.77 -27.91
N ARG A 384 14.90 -5.81 -28.35
CA ARG A 384 14.48 -6.60 -29.52
C ARG A 384 15.04 -5.99 -30.81
N ASP A 385 15.02 -4.67 -30.92
CA ASP A 385 15.48 -3.96 -32.11
C ASP A 385 17.02 -3.99 -32.23
N SER A 386 17.72 -4.02 -31.08
CA SER A 386 19.18 -4.11 -31.00
C SER A 386 19.76 -5.51 -31.23
N ASN A 387 18.95 -6.56 -31.04
CA ASN A 387 19.32 -7.96 -31.24
C ASN A 387 18.14 -8.73 -31.88
N PRO A 388 17.91 -8.57 -33.20
CA PRO A 388 16.76 -9.15 -33.91
C PRO A 388 16.71 -10.69 -33.91
#